data_AF-A0A0F7TL50-F1
#
_entry.id   AF-A0A0F7TL50-F1
#
_cell.length_a   1.000
_cell.length_b   1.000
_cell.length_c   1.000
_cell.angle_alpha   90.00
_cell.angle_beta   90.00
_cell.angle_gamma   90.00
#
_symmetry.space_group_name_H-M   'P 1'
#
loop_
_entity.id
_entity.type
_entity.pdbx_description
1 polymer ?
#
loop_
_entity_poly.entity_id
_entity_poly.type
_entity_poly.pdbx_seq_one_letter_code
_entity_poly.pdbx_strand_id
1 'polypeptide(L)'
;MGSTTTAPFKDFTVTIVGGGIGGLTLAAGLLRRNVPVQIYEAAPAFAEIGLGLSIGPAAHRAMPLIDPQIRDIYDSLVTTHADSPGYESYRQTWFEIIWASGQKEGKLLMDLKALPSGQTTLRRADFLEALVGLIPPEIVHFGKRLDKVTEDADGVELVFEDGSSVVADVVVGCDGIKSRVKESMFPGTSEDTLPRYSGMYGYRAVLDMEDMIEAVGEQRARVSTMYIGDGAYGISYPIMRAKKVNVGLYILSEKWDCETWVRPAKREDMQLDASNMGRYVQSLIEVCICPIPLNGPSSNTLQSPRSVAPEWLFWEMPPTRRRRIRAQVPDRRSRIPTCWLNYSVTPV
;
A
#
# COMPACT_ATOMS: atom_id res chain seq x y z
N MET A 1 38.50 15.15 -23.02
CA MET A 1 38.30 13.99 -22.13
C MET A 1 38.18 14.54 -20.71
N GLY A 2 36.95 14.76 -20.23
CA GLY A 2 36.70 15.29 -18.89
C GLY A 2 36.71 14.13 -17.89
N SER A 3 37.70 14.13 -17.00
CA SER A 3 37.77 13.23 -15.84
C SER A 3 36.58 13.50 -14.93
N THR A 4 35.55 12.65 -14.97
CA THR A 4 34.53 12.58 -13.90
C THR A 4 35.18 11.97 -12.67
N THR A 5 35.76 12.82 -11.83
CA THR A 5 36.22 12.45 -10.49
C THR A 5 34.99 12.11 -9.66
N THR A 6 34.71 10.81 -9.47
CA THR A 6 33.69 10.33 -8.54
C THR A 6 34.06 10.79 -7.14
N ALA A 7 33.13 11.44 -6.43
CA ALA A 7 33.35 11.86 -5.05
C ALA A 7 33.77 10.65 -4.19
N PRO A 8 34.75 10.78 -3.29
CA PRO A 8 35.20 9.67 -2.44
C PRO A 8 34.05 9.15 -1.57
N PHE A 9 34.06 7.85 -1.28
CA PHE A 9 33.14 7.23 -0.33
C PHE A 9 33.31 7.83 1.06
N LYS A 10 32.24 7.81 1.86
CA LYS A 10 32.30 8.21 3.27
C LYS A 10 32.85 7.08 4.12
N ASP A 11 33.53 7.43 5.22
CA ASP A 11 34.15 6.49 6.17
C ASP A 11 33.16 5.92 7.20
N PHE A 12 31.85 5.98 6.93
CA PHE A 12 30.80 5.42 7.78
C PHE A 12 29.73 4.73 6.93
N THR A 13 29.04 3.76 7.51
CA THR A 13 27.95 3.03 6.87
C THR A 13 26.61 3.36 7.51
N VAL A 14 25.61 3.65 6.70
CA VAL A 14 24.22 3.84 7.15
C VAL A 14 23.48 2.51 7.10
N THR A 15 22.96 2.06 8.24
CA THR A 15 22.11 0.88 8.32
C THR A 15 20.65 1.27 8.36
N ILE A 16 19.89 0.82 7.36
CA ILE A 16 18.45 1.04 7.26
C ILE A 16 17.72 -0.21 7.73
N VAL A 17 16.84 -0.06 8.71
CA VAL A 17 15.96 -1.14 9.19
C VAL A 17 14.61 -0.96 8.51
N GLY A 18 14.24 -1.86 7.61
CA GLY A 18 13.00 -1.82 6.84
C GLY A 18 13.18 -1.39 5.39
N GLY A 19 12.78 -2.28 4.49
CA GLY A 19 12.87 -2.20 3.04
C GLY A 19 11.59 -1.76 2.33
N GLY A 20 10.75 -0.96 3.01
CA GLY A 20 9.58 -0.32 2.39
C GLY A 20 9.97 0.86 1.47
N ILE A 21 8.97 1.53 0.90
CA ILE A 21 9.17 2.69 0.00
C ILE A 21 10.11 3.74 0.60
N GLY A 22 9.95 4.06 1.90
CA GLY A 22 10.80 5.02 2.59
C GLY A 22 12.27 4.57 2.67
N GLY A 23 12.51 3.32 3.07
CA GLY A 23 13.85 2.74 3.18
C GLY A 23 14.56 2.62 1.83
N LEU A 24 13.87 2.15 0.80
CA LEU A 24 14.42 2.05 -0.56
C LEU A 24 14.71 3.43 -1.16
N THR A 25 13.82 4.41 -0.95
CA THR A 25 14.03 5.79 -1.41
C THR A 25 15.24 6.42 -0.73
N LEU A 26 15.40 6.21 0.58
CA LEU A 26 16.57 6.68 1.33
C LEU A 26 17.86 6.02 0.83
N ALA A 27 17.84 4.69 0.67
CA ALA A 27 18.99 3.94 0.18
C ALA A 27 19.45 4.44 -1.20
N ALA A 28 18.53 4.62 -2.15
CA ALA A 28 18.85 5.17 -3.47
C ALA A 28 19.51 6.56 -3.37
N GLY A 29 18.97 7.45 -2.52
CA GLY A 29 19.54 8.77 -2.28
C GLY A 29 20.95 8.75 -1.68
N LEU A 30 21.23 7.81 -0.77
CA LEU A 30 22.54 7.61 -0.14
C LEU A 30 23.55 7.04 -1.13
N LEU A 31 23.17 6.01 -1.89
CA LEU A 31 24.01 5.42 -2.95
C LEU A 31 24.43 6.46 -3.98
N ARG A 32 23.49 7.30 -4.44
CA ARG A 32 23.78 8.41 -5.37
C ARG A 32 24.84 9.38 -4.84
N ARG A 33 24.97 9.48 -3.52
CA ARG A 33 25.91 10.38 -2.82
C ARG A 33 27.17 9.66 -2.35
N ASN A 34 27.41 8.42 -2.82
CA ASN A 34 28.52 7.56 -2.42
C ASN A 34 28.60 7.36 -0.89
N VAL A 35 27.44 7.27 -0.23
CA VAL A 35 27.36 6.88 1.18
C VAL A 35 27.11 5.37 1.25
N PRO A 36 28.00 4.58 1.86
CA PRO A 36 27.78 3.15 2.08
C PRO A 36 26.47 2.91 2.86
N VAL A 37 25.68 1.94 2.40
CA VAL A 37 24.38 1.63 3.00
C VAL A 37 24.15 0.12 3.03
N GLN A 38 23.48 -0.34 4.10
CA GLN A 38 23.00 -1.71 4.26
C GLN A 38 21.52 -1.66 4.65
N ILE A 39 20.70 -2.58 4.12
CA ILE A 39 19.27 -2.66 4.39
C ILE A 39 18.97 -4.01 5.06
N TYR A 40 18.28 -3.98 6.19
CA TYR A 40 17.80 -5.18 6.89
C TYR A 40 16.28 -5.21 6.81
N GLU A 41 15.73 -6.20 6.10
CA GLU A 41 14.30 -6.37 5.86
C GLU A 41 13.79 -7.61 6.60
N ALA A 42 12.69 -7.44 7.33
CA ALA A 42 12.09 -8.51 8.12
C ALA A 42 11.45 -9.60 7.25
N ALA A 43 10.89 -9.24 6.09
CA ALA A 43 10.30 -10.15 5.14
C ALA A 43 11.38 -10.98 4.40
N PRO A 44 11.04 -12.19 3.92
CA PRO A 44 11.96 -13.02 3.14
C PRO A 44 12.21 -12.48 1.72
N ALA A 45 11.40 -11.52 1.26
CA ALA A 45 11.53 -10.83 -0.01
C ALA A 45 10.77 -9.51 0.05
N PHE A 46 11.08 -8.58 -0.85
CA PHE A 46 10.23 -7.43 -1.08
C PHE A 46 8.88 -7.90 -1.61
N ALA A 47 7.85 -7.74 -0.79
CA ALA A 47 6.49 -8.09 -1.16
C ALA A 47 5.55 -7.10 -0.49
N GLU A 48 4.69 -6.49 -1.27
CA GLU A 48 3.69 -5.58 -0.75
C GLU A 48 2.35 -5.85 -1.41
N ILE A 49 1.34 -5.98 -0.56
CA ILE A 49 -0.04 -6.12 -0.99
C ILE A 49 -0.58 -4.69 -1.09
N GLY A 50 -0.33 -4.11 -2.25
CA GLY A 50 -0.55 -2.69 -2.49
C GLY A 50 -1.79 -2.42 -3.32
N LEU A 51 -2.76 -1.72 -2.71
CA LEU A 51 -3.77 -0.96 -3.42
C LEU A 51 -3.18 0.39 -3.87
N GLY A 52 -4.02 1.30 -4.39
CA GLY A 52 -3.57 2.60 -4.87
C GLY A 52 -2.84 3.42 -3.79
N LEU A 53 -1.78 4.14 -4.19
CA LEU A 53 -1.10 5.16 -3.40
C LEU A 53 -1.40 6.51 -4.03
N SER A 54 -1.82 7.49 -3.23
CA SER A 54 -1.90 8.89 -3.66
C SER A 54 -0.62 9.63 -3.33
N ILE A 55 -0.09 10.38 -4.29
CA ILE A 55 1.14 11.15 -4.14
C ILE A 55 0.84 12.62 -4.39
N GLY A 56 1.16 13.46 -3.41
CA GLY A 56 0.92 14.90 -3.46
C GLY A 56 2.06 15.70 -4.09
N PRO A 57 1.82 16.98 -4.44
CA PRO A 57 2.81 17.86 -5.06
C PRO A 57 4.12 17.99 -4.26
N ALA A 58 4.07 17.88 -2.93
CA ALA A 58 5.27 17.93 -2.09
C ALA A 58 6.22 16.76 -2.37
N ALA A 59 5.68 15.54 -2.48
CA ALA A 59 6.47 14.36 -2.81
C ALA A 59 7.02 14.43 -4.24
N HIS A 60 6.27 14.98 -5.20
CA HIS A 60 6.77 15.17 -6.58
C HIS A 60 8.01 16.06 -6.64
N ARG A 61 8.06 17.09 -5.77
CA ARG A 61 9.23 17.98 -5.65
C ARG A 61 10.38 17.31 -4.90
N ALA A 62 10.09 16.45 -3.92
CA ALA A 62 11.10 15.77 -3.13
C ALA A 62 11.85 14.68 -3.91
N MET A 63 11.15 13.88 -4.71
CA MET A 63 11.73 12.75 -5.47
C MET A 63 13.02 13.11 -6.24
N PRO A 64 13.05 14.12 -7.12
CA PRO A 64 14.26 14.43 -7.89
C PRO A 64 15.39 15.02 -7.03
N LEU A 65 15.09 15.56 -5.85
CA LEU A 65 16.11 16.01 -4.89
C LEU A 65 16.81 14.83 -4.21
N ILE A 66 16.11 13.70 -4.07
CA ILE A 66 16.66 12.46 -3.52
C ILE A 66 17.45 11.74 -4.61
N ASP A 67 16.76 11.30 -5.66
CA ASP A 67 17.36 10.76 -6.89
C ASP A 67 16.40 11.00 -8.07
N PRO A 68 16.84 11.69 -9.16
CA PRO A 68 16.07 11.85 -10.39
C PRO A 68 15.45 10.56 -10.95
N GLN A 69 16.10 9.40 -10.80
CA GLN A 69 15.55 8.13 -11.28
C GLN A 69 14.25 7.75 -10.57
N ILE A 70 14.09 8.14 -9.29
CA ILE A 70 12.83 7.92 -8.56
C ILE A 70 11.70 8.72 -9.21
N ARG A 71 12.01 9.92 -9.69
CA ARG A 71 11.04 10.75 -10.41
C ARG A 71 10.68 10.13 -11.76
N ASP A 72 11.66 9.61 -12.50
CA ASP A 72 11.42 8.94 -13.79
C ASP A 72 10.55 7.68 -13.62
N ILE A 73 10.85 6.87 -12.60
CA ILE A 73 10.02 5.71 -12.21
C ILE A 73 8.60 6.17 -11.91
N TYR A 74 8.45 7.19 -11.06
CA TYR A 74 7.14 7.73 -10.70
C TYR A 74 6.35 8.20 -11.93
N ASP A 75 6.97 8.99 -12.81
CA ASP A 75 6.32 9.52 -14.03
C ASP A 75 5.91 8.38 -15.00
N SER A 76 6.65 7.27 -15.02
CA SER A 76 6.30 6.10 -15.81
C SER A 76 5.06 5.35 -15.30
N LEU A 77 4.80 5.39 -13.99
CA LEU A 77 3.74 4.63 -13.32
C LEU A 77 2.49 5.45 -12.96
N VAL A 78 2.64 6.78 -12.89
CA VAL A 78 1.58 7.67 -12.41
C VAL A 78 0.31 7.58 -13.22
N THR A 79 -0.83 7.62 -12.54
CA THR A 79 -2.16 7.86 -13.09
C THR A 79 -2.62 9.24 -12.64
N THR A 80 -3.22 9.97 -13.57
CA THR A 80 -3.77 11.31 -13.43
C THR A 80 -5.17 11.33 -14.04
N HIS A 81 -5.95 12.37 -13.76
CA HIS A 81 -7.24 12.58 -14.43
C HIS A 81 -7.11 12.69 -15.96
N ALA A 82 -5.98 13.20 -16.46
CA ALA A 82 -5.72 13.35 -17.89
C ALA A 82 -5.50 12.01 -18.62
N ASP A 83 -5.34 10.89 -17.91
CA ASP A 83 -5.37 9.55 -18.53
C ASP A 83 -6.80 9.15 -18.95
N SER A 84 -7.83 9.89 -18.52
CA SER A 84 -9.19 9.81 -19.07
C SER A 84 -9.42 10.95 -20.08
N PRO A 85 -9.63 10.65 -21.37
CA PRO A 85 -9.89 11.68 -22.38
C PRO A 85 -11.08 12.58 -22.02
N GLY A 86 -10.91 13.90 -22.09
CA GLY A 86 -11.95 14.88 -21.75
C GLY A 86 -11.97 15.33 -20.29
N TYR A 87 -11.06 14.82 -19.45
CA TYR A 87 -10.95 15.16 -18.03
C TYR A 87 -9.70 15.98 -17.70
N GLU A 88 -9.09 16.62 -18.69
CA GLU A 88 -7.86 17.42 -18.54
C GLU A 88 -8.05 18.63 -17.61
N SER A 89 -9.27 19.18 -17.53
CA SER A 89 -9.63 20.28 -16.63
C SER A 89 -9.54 19.90 -15.14
N TYR A 90 -9.58 18.61 -14.81
CA TYR A 90 -9.45 18.08 -13.46
C TYR A 90 -8.00 17.84 -13.05
N ARG A 91 -7.02 18.15 -13.90
CA ARG A 91 -5.59 17.92 -13.61
C ARG A 91 -5.11 18.55 -12.30
N GLN A 92 -5.79 19.58 -11.80
CA GLN A 92 -5.44 20.23 -10.53
C GLN A 92 -6.35 19.82 -9.37
N THR A 93 -7.40 19.02 -9.62
CA THR A 93 -8.30 18.50 -8.60
C THR A 93 -7.60 17.40 -7.81
N TRP A 94 -7.56 17.59 -6.49
CA TRP A 94 -7.22 16.55 -5.53
C TRP A 94 -8.42 15.62 -5.36
N PHE A 95 -9.54 16.13 -4.84
CA PHE A 95 -10.80 15.41 -4.76
C PHE A 95 -11.97 16.35 -5.04
N GLU A 96 -12.94 15.89 -5.82
CA GLU A 96 -14.31 16.41 -5.70
C GLU A 96 -14.91 15.84 -4.42
N ILE A 97 -15.23 16.71 -3.46
CA ILE A 97 -15.90 16.33 -2.23
C ILE A 97 -17.39 16.52 -2.43
N ILE A 98 -18.17 15.45 -2.24
CA ILE A 98 -19.61 15.47 -2.39
C ILE A 98 -20.30 15.08 -1.09
N TRP A 99 -21.51 15.58 -0.88
CA TRP A 99 -22.40 15.02 0.13
C TRP A 99 -22.86 13.64 -0.30
N ALA A 100 -22.71 12.67 0.58
CA ALA A 100 -23.09 11.28 0.35
C ALA A 100 -24.21 10.82 1.30
N SER A 101 -24.83 11.74 2.05
CA SER A 101 -26.03 11.48 2.83
C SER A 101 -26.91 12.74 2.92
N GLY A 102 -28.15 12.57 3.37
CA GLY A 102 -29.08 13.66 3.65
C GLY A 102 -29.58 14.43 2.42
N GLN A 103 -30.20 15.59 2.65
CA GLN A 103 -30.92 16.37 1.61
C GLN A 103 -30.02 16.94 0.49
N LYS A 104 -28.70 16.97 0.71
CA LYS A 104 -27.72 17.46 -0.26
C LYS A 104 -27.02 16.33 -1.02
N GLU A 105 -27.42 15.08 -0.82
CA GLU A 105 -26.82 13.92 -1.46
C GLU A 105 -26.53 14.15 -2.95
N GLY A 106 -25.32 13.80 -3.36
CA GLY A 106 -24.82 13.91 -4.73
C GLY A 106 -24.38 15.31 -5.15
N LYS A 107 -24.66 16.35 -4.35
CA LYS A 107 -24.21 17.72 -4.64
C LYS A 107 -22.72 17.87 -4.29
N LEU A 108 -22.02 18.57 -5.17
CA LEU A 108 -20.64 19.00 -4.92
C LEU A 108 -20.61 19.94 -3.71
N LEU A 109 -19.80 19.58 -2.72
CA LEU A 109 -19.47 20.43 -1.58
C LEU A 109 -18.27 21.30 -1.91
N MET A 110 -17.19 20.70 -2.43
CA MET A 110 -15.94 21.40 -2.72
C MET A 110 -15.15 20.66 -3.80
N ASP A 111 -14.54 21.40 -4.72
CA ASP A 111 -13.47 20.90 -5.59
C ASP A 111 -12.14 21.26 -4.96
N LEU A 112 -11.58 20.31 -4.19
CA LEU A 112 -10.32 20.53 -3.48
C LEU A 112 -9.18 20.48 -4.47
N LYS A 113 -8.42 21.58 -4.62
CA LYS A 113 -7.27 21.67 -5.54
C LYS A 113 -5.95 21.36 -4.85
N ALA A 114 -5.02 20.75 -5.59
CA ALA A 114 -3.63 20.57 -5.18
C ALA A 114 -2.69 20.97 -6.33
N LEU A 115 -2.19 22.20 -6.31
CA LEU A 115 -1.36 22.70 -7.40
C LEU A 115 0.09 22.16 -7.33
N PRO A 116 0.74 21.90 -8.48
CA PRO A 116 0.22 22.04 -9.84
C PRO A 116 -0.39 20.75 -10.42
N SER A 117 -0.32 19.62 -9.71
CA SER A 117 -0.52 18.28 -10.27
C SER A 117 -1.84 17.58 -9.93
N GLY A 118 -2.65 18.15 -9.04
CA GLY A 118 -3.88 17.53 -8.56
C GLY A 118 -3.58 16.21 -7.84
N GLN A 119 -4.57 15.32 -7.84
CA GLN A 119 -4.35 13.97 -7.34
C GLN A 119 -3.67 13.13 -8.39
N THR A 120 -2.58 12.53 -7.96
CA THR A 120 -1.84 11.55 -8.74
C THR A 120 -1.73 10.27 -7.97
N THR A 121 -1.85 9.15 -8.66
CA THR A 121 -1.96 7.85 -8.03
C THR A 121 -1.09 6.83 -8.75
N LEU A 122 -0.70 5.77 -8.05
CA LEU A 122 -0.02 4.63 -8.65
C LEU A 122 -0.33 3.37 -7.85
N ARG A 123 0.00 2.19 -8.39
CA ARG A 123 -0.09 0.95 -7.62
C ARG A 123 1.15 0.83 -6.74
N ARG A 124 0.96 0.72 -5.42
CA ARG A 124 2.06 0.70 -4.45
C ARG A 124 3.06 -0.43 -4.71
N ALA A 125 2.59 -1.60 -5.13
CA ALA A 125 3.44 -2.75 -5.47
C ALA A 125 4.37 -2.45 -6.65
N ASP A 126 3.83 -1.90 -7.74
CA ASP A 126 4.60 -1.57 -8.95
C ASP A 126 5.68 -0.51 -8.65
N PHE A 127 5.36 0.47 -7.80
CA PHE A 127 6.35 1.49 -7.41
C PHE A 127 7.43 0.93 -6.50
N LEU A 128 7.08 0.06 -5.55
CA LEU A 128 8.07 -0.63 -4.73
C LEU A 128 9.01 -1.49 -5.60
N GLU A 129 8.46 -2.30 -6.50
CA GLU A 129 9.22 -3.17 -7.41
C GLU A 129 10.21 -2.37 -8.27
N ALA A 130 9.76 -1.23 -8.81
CA ALA A 130 10.63 -0.35 -9.57
C ALA A 130 11.73 0.30 -8.70
N LEU A 131 11.44 0.66 -7.44
CA LEU A 131 12.45 1.16 -6.50
C LEU A 131 13.47 0.08 -6.12
N VAL A 132 13.05 -1.18 -5.97
CA VAL A 132 13.97 -2.30 -5.74
C VAL A 132 15.00 -2.41 -6.88
N GLY A 133 14.61 -2.11 -8.12
CA GLY A 133 15.52 -2.08 -9.26
C GLY A 133 16.65 -1.03 -9.17
N LEU A 134 16.55 -0.04 -8.28
CA LEU A 134 17.61 0.93 -8.01
C LEU A 134 18.63 0.43 -6.98
N ILE A 135 18.31 -0.64 -6.26
CA ILE A 135 19.07 -1.09 -5.09
C ILE A 135 19.90 -2.32 -5.47
N PRO A 136 21.23 -2.30 -5.28
CA PRO A 136 22.05 -3.47 -5.48
C PRO A 136 21.63 -4.59 -4.51
N PRO A 137 21.39 -5.83 -4.99
CA PRO A 137 20.88 -6.90 -4.14
C PRO A 137 21.84 -7.28 -2.99
N GLU A 138 23.13 -7.05 -3.15
CA GLU A 138 24.18 -7.39 -2.17
C GLU A 138 24.13 -6.57 -0.88
N ILE A 139 23.44 -5.42 -0.88
CA ILE A 139 23.29 -4.58 0.32
C ILE A 139 21.99 -4.86 1.08
N VAL A 140 21.20 -5.85 0.64
CA VAL A 140 19.90 -6.18 1.23
C VAL A 140 19.97 -7.53 1.94
N HIS A 141 19.61 -7.53 3.23
CA HIS A 141 19.58 -8.70 4.09
C HIS A 141 18.14 -9.02 4.48
N PHE A 142 17.55 -10.03 3.84
CA PHE A 142 16.18 -10.47 4.11
C PHE A 142 16.07 -11.42 5.32
N GLY A 143 14.86 -11.55 5.86
CA GLY A 143 14.60 -12.37 7.04
C GLY A 143 15.22 -11.80 8.33
N LYS A 144 15.59 -10.52 8.31
CA LYS A 144 16.25 -9.82 9.41
C LYS A 144 15.25 -8.96 10.17
N ARG A 145 14.41 -9.61 10.96
CA ARG A 145 13.48 -8.92 11.88
C ARG A 145 14.26 -8.41 13.08
N LEU A 146 14.30 -7.10 13.25
CA LEU A 146 14.96 -6.45 14.38
C LEU A 146 14.25 -6.80 15.68
N ASP A 147 15.01 -7.21 16.69
CA ASP A 147 14.53 -7.50 18.04
C ASP A 147 14.97 -6.40 19.03
N LYS A 148 16.26 -6.04 19.01
CA LYS A 148 16.84 -5.10 19.96
C LYS A 148 17.83 -4.14 19.30
N VAL A 149 17.84 -2.90 19.79
CA VAL A 149 18.84 -1.88 19.47
C VAL A 149 19.53 -1.46 20.76
N THR A 150 20.87 -1.39 20.76
CA THR A 150 21.66 -0.85 21.87
C THR A 150 22.67 0.14 21.32
N GLU A 151 22.74 1.34 21.88
CA GLU A 151 23.74 2.36 21.52
C GLU A 151 24.76 2.47 22.66
N ASP A 152 26.04 2.45 22.31
CA ASP A 152 27.16 2.69 23.22
C ASP A 152 28.22 3.60 22.56
N ALA A 153 29.41 3.69 23.17
CA ALA A 153 30.48 4.55 22.67
C ALA A 153 31.12 4.04 21.36
N ASP A 154 30.94 2.75 21.04
CA ASP A 154 31.56 2.08 19.89
C ASP A 154 30.60 1.96 18.69
N GLY A 155 29.31 2.23 18.89
CA GLY A 155 28.32 2.36 17.82
C GLY A 155 26.91 1.93 18.23
N VAL A 156 26.13 1.49 17.24
CA VAL A 156 24.77 0.99 17.45
C VAL A 156 24.71 -0.50 17.10
N GLU A 157 24.52 -1.34 18.10
CA GLU A 157 24.29 -2.78 17.94
C GLU A 157 22.82 -3.06 17.61
N LEU A 158 22.60 -3.82 16.54
CA LEU A 158 21.30 -4.35 16.13
C LEU A 158 21.30 -5.87 16.30
N VAL A 159 20.36 -6.39 17.08
CA VAL A 159 20.14 -7.83 17.28
C VAL A 159 18.85 -8.23 16.58
N PHE A 160 18.89 -9.29 15.79
CA PHE A 160 17.76 -9.81 15.03
C PHE A 160 17.18 -11.08 15.68
N GLU A 161 15.93 -11.40 15.38
CA GLU A 161 15.23 -12.58 15.93
C GLU A 161 15.88 -13.93 15.57
N ASP A 162 16.69 -13.98 14.51
CA ASP A 162 17.46 -15.17 14.16
C ASP A 162 18.75 -15.37 15.01
N GLY A 163 18.98 -14.46 15.96
CA GLY A 163 20.14 -14.45 16.85
C GLY A 163 21.39 -13.81 16.27
N SER A 164 21.37 -13.37 15.00
CA SER A 164 22.48 -12.60 14.43
C SER A 164 22.50 -11.16 14.94
N SER A 165 23.67 -10.54 14.94
CA SER A 165 23.84 -9.13 15.27
C SER A 165 24.81 -8.42 14.33
N VAL A 166 24.66 -7.09 14.22
CA VAL A 166 25.56 -6.21 13.47
C VAL A 166 25.77 -4.92 14.24
N VAL A 167 26.95 -4.31 14.08
CA VAL A 167 27.27 -2.99 14.62
C VAL A 167 27.27 -1.98 13.47
N ALA A 168 26.63 -0.84 13.68
CA ALA A 168 26.48 0.22 12.69
C ALA A 168 26.91 1.59 13.26
N ASP A 169 27.45 2.44 12.38
CA ASP A 169 27.78 3.83 12.74
C ASP A 169 26.51 4.70 12.86
N VAL A 170 25.54 4.43 11.98
CA VAL A 170 24.26 5.16 11.92
C VAL A 170 23.14 4.16 11.64
N VAL A 171 22.05 4.27 12.40
CA VAL A 171 20.83 3.48 12.18
C VAL A 171 19.66 4.40 11.81
N VAL A 172 18.91 4.02 10.77
CA VAL A 172 17.68 4.71 10.37
C VAL A 172 16.51 3.73 10.39
N GLY A 173 15.53 3.99 11.25
CA GLY A 173 14.28 3.23 11.34
C GLY A 173 13.33 3.55 10.18
N CYS A 174 13.22 2.63 9.23
CA CYS A 174 12.26 2.63 8.12
C CYS A 174 11.28 1.43 8.20
N ASP A 175 11.09 0.91 9.42
CA ASP A 175 10.43 -0.35 9.78
C ASP A 175 8.92 -0.21 10.08
N GLY A 176 8.34 0.89 9.61
CA GLY A 176 6.88 1.07 9.55
C GLY A 176 6.21 1.38 10.89
N ILE A 177 4.90 1.20 10.93
CA ILE A 177 4.05 1.68 12.04
C ILE A 177 4.34 0.97 13.38
N LYS A 178 4.78 -0.29 13.33
CA LYS A 178 5.21 -1.10 14.49
C LYS A 178 6.74 -1.10 14.64
N SER A 179 7.36 0.07 14.44
CA SER A 179 8.81 0.25 14.44
C SER A 179 9.45 -0.15 15.77
N ARG A 180 10.42 -1.06 15.70
CA ARG A 180 11.28 -1.47 16.82
C ARG A 180 12.37 -0.45 17.09
N VAL A 181 12.85 0.24 16.06
CA VAL A 181 13.78 1.37 16.23
C VAL A 181 13.12 2.50 17.02
N LYS A 182 11.85 2.81 16.74
CA LYS A 182 11.10 3.81 17.52
C LYS A 182 10.94 3.37 18.98
N GLU A 183 10.62 2.10 19.22
CA GLU A 183 10.45 1.57 20.57
C GLU A 183 11.75 1.66 21.39
N SER A 184 12.91 1.35 20.78
CA SER A 184 14.20 1.42 21.48
C SER A 184 14.62 2.83 21.89
N MET A 185 14.14 3.86 21.18
CA MET A 185 14.45 5.27 21.50
C MET A 185 13.73 5.79 22.74
N PHE A 186 12.64 5.13 23.18
CA PHE A 186 11.81 5.61 24.30
C PHE A 186 11.57 4.53 25.37
N PRO A 187 12.64 4.01 26.00
CA PRO A 187 12.53 2.93 26.98
C PRO A 187 11.66 3.35 28.18
N GLY A 188 10.70 2.50 28.55
CA GLY A 188 9.80 2.74 29.67
C GLY A 188 8.53 3.55 29.36
N THR A 189 8.31 3.97 28.11
CA THR A 189 7.09 4.67 27.65
C THR A 189 6.34 3.89 26.58
N SER A 190 6.28 2.56 26.74
CA SER A 190 5.82 1.64 25.69
C SER A 190 4.44 2.02 25.12
N GLU A 191 3.48 2.45 25.94
CA GLU A 191 2.14 2.84 25.46
C GLU A 191 2.10 4.06 24.53
N ASP A 192 3.05 4.99 24.64
CA ASP A 192 3.15 6.16 23.75
C ASP A 192 3.84 5.82 22.43
N THR A 193 4.65 4.77 22.41
CA THR A 193 5.29 4.26 21.18
C THR A 193 4.38 3.35 20.37
N LEU A 194 3.32 2.79 20.98
CA LEU A 194 2.42 1.87 20.31
C LEU A 194 1.42 2.60 19.40
N PRO A 195 1.09 2.03 18.23
CA PRO A 195 0.05 2.56 17.37
C PRO A 195 -1.30 2.59 18.09
N ARG A 196 -2.01 3.71 17.99
CA ARG A 196 -3.34 3.90 18.58
C ARG A 196 -4.42 3.78 17.53
N TYR A 197 -5.55 3.18 17.90
CA TYR A 197 -6.70 3.12 17.01
C TYR A 197 -7.24 4.53 16.76
N SER A 198 -7.54 4.84 15.50
CA SER A 198 -7.90 6.18 15.03
C SER A 198 -9.39 6.53 15.21
N GLY A 199 -10.20 5.60 15.73
CA GLY A 199 -11.66 5.78 15.80
C GLY A 199 -12.37 5.51 14.47
N MET A 200 -11.70 4.85 13.51
CA MET A 200 -12.32 4.42 12.25
C MET A 200 -11.67 3.18 11.65
N TYR A 201 -12.45 2.40 10.90
CA TYR A 201 -11.96 1.30 10.06
C TYR A 201 -12.40 1.47 8.61
N GLY A 202 -11.78 0.73 7.69
CA GLY A 202 -12.02 0.89 6.25
C GLY A 202 -12.24 -0.42 5.51
N TYR A 203 -13.25 -0.44 4.65
CA TYR A 203 -13.41 -1.40 3.56
C TYR A 203 -12.61 -0.92 2.35
N ARG A 204 -11.95 -1.84 1.65
CA ARG A 204 -11.19 -1.51 0.46
C ARG A 204 -11.45 -2.49 -0.68
N ALA A 205 -11.60 -1.93 -1.87
CA ALA A 205 -11.78 -2.69 -3.10
C ALA A 205 -11.06 -2.00 -4.27
N VAL A 206 -10.80 -2.78 -5.32
CA VAL A 206 -10.40 -2.26 -6.62
C VAL A 206 -11.40 -2.76 -7.65
N LEU A 207 -12.05 -1.81 -8.31
CA LEU A 207 -13.07 -2.07 -9.32
C LEU A 207 -12.48 -1.84 -10.72
N ASP A 208 -13.04 -2.53 -11.72
CA ASP A 208 -12.79 -2.16 -13.10
C ASP A 208 -13.49 -0.82 -13.40
N MET A 209 -12.94 -0.02 -14.32
CA MET A 209 -13.51 1.29 -14.65
C MET A 209 -14.97 1.18 -15.14
N GLU A 210 -15.31 0.10 -15.84
CA GLU A 210 -16.67 -0.20 -16.33
C GLU A 210 -17.68 -0.32 -15.17
N ASP A 211 -17.36 -1.13 -14.15
CA ASP A 211 -18.19 -1.30 -12.95
C ASP A 211 -18.35 0.02 -12.18
N MET A 212 -17.28 0.83 -12.15
CA MET A 212 -17.32 2.15 -11.51
C MET A 212 -18.25 3.11 -12.26
N ILE A 213 -18.20 3.12 -13.61
CA ILE A 213 -19.08 3.95 -14.44
C ILE A 213 -20.54 3.56 -14.23
N GLU A 214 -20.83 2.25 -14.17
CA GLU A 214 -22.17 1.74 -13.87
C GLU A 214 -22.65 2.22 -12.50
N ALA A 215 -21.80 2.16 -11.47
CA ALA A 215 -22.17 2.52 -10.10
C ALA A 215 -22.37 4.03 -9.87
N VAL A 216 -21.53 4.90 -10.44
CA VAL A 216 -21.52 6.34 -10.07
C VAL A 216 -21.62 7.32 -11.24
N GLY A 217 -21.61 6.81 -12.47
CA GLY A 217 -21.57 7.60 -13.71
C GLY A 217 -20.16 8.04 -14.13
N GLU A 218 -20.04 8.39 -15.40
CA GLU A 218 -18.77 8.66 -16.10
C GLU A 218 -17.84 9.63 -15.35
N GLN A 219 -18.37 10.78 -14.91
CA GLN A 219 -17.56 11.81 -14.25
C GLN A 219 -16.98 11.31 -12.93
N ARG A 220 -17.80 10.74 -12.03
CA ARG A 220 -17.31 10.32 -10.69
C ARG A 220 -16.43 9.07 -10.76
N ALA A 221 -16.56 8.27 -11.81
CA ALA A 221 -15.66 7.14 -12.04
C ALA A 221 -14.25 7.61 -12.41
N ARG A 222 -14.16 8.71 -13.17
CA ARG A 222 -12.91 9.26 -13.73
C ARG A 222 -12.29 10.37 -12.89
N VAL A 223 -13.10 11.04 -12.09
CA VAL A 223 -12.67 12.09 -11.16
C VAL A 223 -12.62 11.53 -9.75
N SER A 224 -11.42 11.60 -9.17
CA SER A 224 -11.24 11.35 -7.75
C SER A 224 -12.30 12.03 -6.90
N THR A 225 -13.06 11.23 -6.16
CA THR A 225 -14.23 11.68 -5.42
C THR A 225 -14.12 11.27 -3.95
N MET A 226 -14.46 12.18 -3.05
CA MET A 226 -14.65 11.92 -1.63
C MET A 226 -16.14 12.04 -1.30
N TYR A 227 -16.69 10.99 -0.68
CA TYR A 227 -18.11 10.83 -0.36
C TYR A 227 -18.29 11.10 1.13
N ILE A 228 -18.73 12.30 1.53
CA ILE A 228 -18.88 12.65 2.94
C ILE A 228 -20.31 12.38 3.41
N GLY A 229 -20.47 11.49 4.37
CA GLY A 229 -21.75 11.24 5.03
C GLY A 229 -21.66 11.37 6.54
N ASP A 230 -22.77 11.07 7.20
CA ASP A 230 -22.84 11.05 8.65
C ASP A 230 -22.20 9.76 9.17
N GLY A 231 -21.27 9.82 10.12
CA GLY A 231 -20.60 8.62 10.65
C GLY A 231 -19.69 7.85 9.69
N ALA A 232 -19.58 8.22 8.41
CA ALA A 232 -18.75 7.52 7.43
C ALA A 232 -18.29 8.44 6.28
N TYR A 233 -17.19 8.06 5.63
CA TYR A 233 -16.77 8.67 4.37
C TYR A 233 -16.20 7.64 3.39
N GLY A 234 -16.42 7.86 2.10
CA GLY A 234 -15.81 7.09 1.02
C GLY A 234 -14.76 7.89 0.27
N ILE A 235 -13.83 7.19 -0.39
CA ILE A 235 -12.95 7.75 -1.42
C ILE A 235 -12.95 6.81 -2.63
N SER A 236 -12.92 7.40 -3.82
CA SER A 236 -12.61 6.68 -5.05
C SER A 236 -11.61 7.47 -5.88
N TYR A 237 -10.65 6.80 -6.51
CA TYR A 237 -9.74 7.44 -7.45
C TYR A 237 -9.22 6.46 -8.50
N PRO A 238 -9.06 6.88 -9.76
CA PRO A 238 -8.49 6.04 -10.81
C PRO A 238 -7.05 5.63 -10.50
N ILE A 239 -6.66 4.43 -10.95
CA ILE A 239 -5.30 3.88 -10.91
C ILE A 239 -5.02 3.15 -12.22
N MET A 240 -3.75 2.75 -12.44
CA MET A 240 -3.32 1.97 -13.60
C MET A 240 -3.72 2.60 -14.95
N ARG A 241 -3.41 3.89 -15.14
CA ARG A 241 -3.78 4.67 -16.34
C ARG A 241 -5.29 4.64 -16.59
N ALA A 242 -6.06 4.89 -15.53
CA ALA A 242 -7.53 4.93 -15.52
C ALA A 242 -8.24 3.64 -15.99
N LYS A 243 -7.58 2.48 -15.87
CA LYS A 243 -8.19 1.16 -16.17
C LYS A 243 -8.97 0.58 -15.01
N LYS A 244 -8.57 0.93 -13.79
CA LYS A 244 -9.15 0.47 -12.54
C LYS A 244 -9.36 1.64 -11.60
N VAL A 245 -10.21 1.46 -10.59
CA VAL A 245 -10.50 2.49 -9.58
C VAL A 245 -10.31 1.89 -8.20
N ASN A 246 -9.49 2.54 -7.37
CA ASN A 246 -9.37 2.21 -5.97
C ASN A 246 -10.57 2.80 -5.22
N VAL A 247 -11.26 2.00 -4.43
CA VAL A 247 -12.38 2.41 -3.58
C VAL A 247 -12.05 2.11 -2.13
N GLY A 248 -12.27 3.09 -1.26
CA GLY A 248 -12.20 2.94 0.18
C GLY A 248 -13.48 3.48 0.83
N LEU A 249 -14.05 2.75 1.77
CA LEU A 249 -15.19 3.20 2.57
C LEU A 249 -14.81 3.10 4.04
N TYR A 250 -14.83 4.21 4.75
CA TYR A 250 -14.36 4.34 6.11
C TYR A 250 -15.52 4.66 7.05
N ILE A 251 -15.63 3.89 8.12
CA ILE A 251 -16.69 3.96 9.10
C ILE A 251 -16.10 4.48 10.41
N LEU A 252 -16.70 5.52 10.97
CA LEU A 252 -16.37 5.99 12.31
C LEU A 252 -16.89 4.97 13.32
N SER A 253 -15.99 4.48 14.17
CA SER A 253 -16.32 3.52 15.21
C SER A 253 -15.40 3.75 16.39
N GLU A 254 -15.97 3.88 17.58
CA GLU A 254 -15.21 4.09 18.82
C GLU A 254 -14.30 2.91 19.17
N LYS A 255 -14.64 1.71 18.71
CA LYS A 255 -13.95 0.47 19.08
C LYS A 255 -13.50 -0.33 17.88
N TRP A 256 -12.44 -1.08 18.12
CA TRP A 256 -11.93 -2.09 17.23
C TRP A 256 -11.91 -3.44 17.96
N ASP A 257 -12.82 -4.34 17.60
CA ASP A 257 -13.12 -5.54 18.38
C ASP A 257 -12.36 -6.80 17.89
N CYS A 258 -11.24 -6.62 17.19
CA CYS A 258 -10.42 -7.75 16.72
C CYS A 258 -8.94 -7.55 17.07
N GLU A 259 -8.23 -8.62 17.42
CA GLU A 259 -6.80 -8.54 17.69
C GLU A 259 -5.98 -8.24 16.42
N THR A 260 -6.43 -8.76 15.28
CA THR A 260 -5.78 -8.50 13.99
C THR A 260 -6.16 -7.13 13.43
N TRP A 261 -5.35 -6.61 12.52
CA TRP A 261 -5.56 -5.33 11.83
C TRP A 261 -6.16 -5.45 10.42
N VAL A 262 -6.54 -6.66 10.03
CA VAL A 262 -7.14 -6.97 8.73
C VAL A 262 -8.02 -8.20 8.93
N ARG A 263 -9.25 -8.16 8.42
CA ARG A 263 -10.11 -9.34 8.35
C ARG A 263 -10.90 -9.40 7.05
N PRO A 264 -11.35 -10.59 6.61
CA PRO A 264 -12.37 -10.68 5.59
C PRO A 264 -13.64 -9.96 6.06
N ALA A 265 -14.26 -9.21 5.17
CA ALA A 265 -15.59 -8.64 5.36
C ALA A 265 -16.56 -9.31 4.40
N LYS A 266 -17.85 -9.13 4.64
CA LYS A 266 -18.92 -9.47 3.70
C LYS A 266 -19.61 -8.21 3.21
N ARG A 267 -20.39 -8.34 2.13
CA ARG A 267 -21.17 -7.23 1.61
C ARG A 267 -22.20 -6.74 2.62
N GLU A 268 -22.83 -7.66 3.34
CA GLU A 268 -23.84 -7.37 4.34
C GLU A 268 -23.29 -6.50 5.48
N ASP A 269 -22.02 -6.70 5.84
CA ASP A 269 -21.34 -5.85 6.83
C ASP A 269 -21.25 -4.41 6.34
N MET A 270 -20.82 -4.20 5.07
CA MET A 270 -20.75 -2.86 4.48
C MET A 270 -22.13 -2.20 4.39
N GLN A 271 -23.16 -2.97 4.02
CA GLN A 271 -24.53 -2.47 3.91
C GLN A 271 -25.08 -2.02 5.26
N LEU A 272 -24.79 -2.77 6.33
CA LEU A 272 -25.20 -2.40 7.68
C LEU A 272 -24.49 -1.12 8.12
N ASP A 273 -23.17 -1.08 8.01
CA ASP A 273 -22.34 0.01 8.51
C ASP A 273 -22.55 1.32 7.75
N ALA A 274 -22.83 1.23 6.44
CA ALA A 274 -23.09 2.38 5.58
C ALA A 274 -24.58 2.57 5.27
N SER A 275 -25.48 2.01 6.07
CA SER A 275 -26.94 2.07 5.84
C SER A 275 -27.50 3.49 5.75
N ASN A 276 -26.84 4.46 6.36
CA ASN A 276 -27.18 5.88 6.33
C ASN A 276 -26.57 6.64 5.13
N MET A 277 -25.71 5.98 4.35
CA MET A 277 -25.10 6.55 3.16
C MET A 277 -26.06 6.42 1.96
N GLY A 278 -26.05 7.44 1.12
CA GLY A 278 -26.89 7.60 -0.05
C GLY A 278 -26.48 6.76 -1.25
N ARG A 279 -27.16 6.97 -2.38
CA ARG A 279 -27.19 6.07 -3.53
C ARG A 279 -25.81 5.73 -4.09
N TYR A 280 -24.88 6.69 -4.14
CA TYR A 280 -23.56 6.44 -4.73
C TYR A 280 -22.75 5.43 -3.91
N VAL A 281 -22.80 5.52 -2.58
CA VAL A 281 -22.10 4.57 -1.73
C VAL A 281 -22.81 3.21 -1.74
N GLN A 282 -24.14 3.19 -1.77
CA GLN A 282 -24.89 1.93 -1.89
C GLN A 282 -24.59 1.22 -3.21
N SER A 283 -24.59 1.93 -4.35
CA SER A 283 -24.21 1.35 -5.65
C SER A 283 -22.76 0.86 -5.67
N LEU A 284 -21.83 1.56 -5.01
CA LEU A 284 -20.46 1.08 -4.85
C LEU A 284 -20.39 -0.23 -4.06
N ILE A 285 -21.16 -0.35 -2.98
CA ILE A 285 -21.26 -1.58 -2.16
C ILE A 285 -21.81 -2.75 -2.99
N GLU A 286 -22.78 -2.51 -3.87
CA GLU A 286 -23.35 -3.53 -4.75
C GLU A 286 -22.33 -4.08 -5.74
N VAL A 287 -21.55 -3.23 -6.38
CA VAL A 287 -20.51 -3.65 -7.35
C VAL A 287 -19.23 -4.16 -6.68
N CYS A 288 -19.01 -3.84 -5.40
CA CYS A 288 -17.97 -4.46 -4.59
C CYS A 288 -18.36 -5.92 -4.33
N ILE A 289 -17.88 -6.82 -5.21
CA ILE A 289 -18.01 -8.26 -5.01
C ILE A 289 -17.05 -8.65 -3.89
N CYS A 290 -17.61 -8.94 -2.72
CA CYS A 290 -16.89 -9.68 -1.69
C CYS A 290 -16.86 -11.16 -2.13
N PRO A 291 -15.70 -11.82 -2.18
CA PRO A 291 -15.68 -13.24 -2.44
C PRO A 291 -16.47 -13.93 -1.33
N ILE A 292 -17.61 -14.51 -1.69
CA ILE A 292 -18.33 -15.46 -0.84
C ILE A 292 -17.32 -16.60 -0.57
N PRO A 293 -17.03 -16.97 0.69
CA PRO A 293 -16.39 -18.25 0.92
C PRO A 293 -17.40 -19.31 0.47
N LEU A 294 -17.09 -19.98 -0.65
CA LEU A 294 -17.79 -21.20 -1.05
C LEU A 294 -17.62 -22.19 0.10
N ASN A 295 -18.65 -22.34 0.92
CA ASN A 295 -18.75 -23.44 1.87
C ASN A 295 -18.53 -24.75 1.11
N GLY A 296 -17.72 -25.63 1.70
CA GLY A 296 -17.35 -26.93 1.15
C GLY A 296 -18.56 -27.83 0.81
N PRO A 297 -18.34 -28.88 0.00
CA PRO A 297 -19.39 -29.58 -0.72
C PRO A 297 -20.21 -30.52 0.18
N SER A 298 -21.53 -30.44 0.08
CA SER A 298 -22.42 -31.56 0.37
C SER A 298 -22.42 -32.53 -0.83
N SER A 299 -21.83 -33.70 -0.61
CA SER A 299 -22.08 -35.03 -1.19
C SER A 299 -22.51 -35.19 -2.68
N ASN A 300 -21.69 -35.99 -3.37
CA ASN A 300 -22.01 -36.97 -4.43
C ASN A 300 -22.44 -36.48 -5.83
N THR A 301 -21.47 -36.44 -6.76
CA THR A 301 -21.49 -37.28 -7.98
C THR A 301 -20.13 -37.26 -8.72
N LEU A 302 -19.68 -38.43 -9.20
CA LEU A 302 -18.40 -38.70 -9.86
C LEU A 302 -18.39 -38.24 -11.34
N GLN A 303 -17.34 -37.52 -11.76
CA GLN A 303 -16.72 -37.59 -13.11
C GLN A 303 -15.31 -36.94 -13.12
N SER A 304 -14.43 -37.43 -14.00
CA SER A 304 -12.94 -37.46 -13.93
C SER A 304 -12.19 -36.26 -14.58
N PRO A 305 -10.85 -36.26 -14.80
CA PRO A 305 -9.85 -35.60 -13.94
C PRO A 305 -9.02 -34.47 -14.62
N ARG A 306 -8.35 -33.68 -13.78
CA ARG A 306 -7.19 -32.77 -14.02
C ARG A 306 -7.46 -31.29 -14.37
N SER A 307 -7.17 -30.41 -13.40
CA SER A 307 -6.26 -29.27 -13.56
C SER A 307 -5.91 -28.68 -12.19
N VAL A 308 -4.62 -28.48 -11.92
CA VAL A 308 -4.06 -27.99 -10.65
C VAL A 308 -4.23 -26.46 -10.56
N ALA A 309 -4.70 -25.97 -9.41
CA ALA A 309 -4.99 -24.56 -9.10
C ALA A 309 -3.75 -23.77 -8.63
N PRO A 310 -3.73 -22.42 -8.75
CA PRO A 310 -2.66 -21.58 -8.21
C PRO A 310 -2.69 -21.51 -6.68
N GLU A 311 -1.50 -21.50 -6.11
CA GLU A 311 -1.16 -21.66 -4.68
C GLU A 311 -1.73 -20.55 -3.78
N TRP A 312 -2.32 -20.99 -2.67
CA TRP A 312 -2.65 -20.17 -1.51
C TRP A 312 -1.46 -20.17 -0.55
N LEU A 313 -1.03 -18.99 -0.07
CA LEU A 313 -0.09 -18.91 1.06
C LEU A 313 -0.84 -19.16 2.37
N PHE A 314 -0.80 -20.43 2.79
CA PHE A 314 -0.98 -20.86 4.18
C PHE A 314 0.36 -20.66 4.93
N TRP A 315 0.32 -20.09 6.12
CA TRP A 315 1.41 -20.20 7.09
C TRP A 315 1.14 -21.41 7.99
N GLU A 316 1.77 -22.54 7.69
CA GLU A 316 2.11 -23.61 8.65
C GLU A 316 3.36 -24.37 8.14
N MET A 317 4.31 -24.68 9.02
CA MET A 317 5.52 -25.46 8.69
C MET A 317 5.17 -26.93 8.34
N PRO A 318 5.75 -27.56 7.30
CA PRO A 318 5.42 -28.94 6.93
C PRO A 318 6.44 -29.98 7.46
N PRO A 319 6.06 -31.26 7.58
CA PRO A 319 6.97 -32.37 7.31
C PRO A 319 6.65 -33.04 5.95
N THR A 320 7.68 -33.01 5.10
CA THR A 320 8.06 -33.95 4.01
C THR A 320 6.98 -34.60 3.13
N ARG A 321 7.00 -34.30 1.82
CA ARG A 321 7.55 -35.18 0.75
C ARG A 321 7.40 -34.57 -0.66
N ARG A 322 8.42 -34.79 -1.49
CA ARG A 322 8.62 -34.26 -2.85
C ARG A 322 7.69 -34.87 -3.91
N ARG A 323 7.37 -34.09 -4.96
CA ARG A 323 7.59 -34.47 -6.38
C ARG A 323 7.55 -33.26 -7.33
N ARG A 324 8.43 -33.30 -8.35
CA ARG A 324 8.64 -32.30 -9.42
C ARG A 324 7.55 -32.38 -10.51
N ILE A 325 7.38 -31.32 -11.31
CA ILE A 325 7.50 -31.28 -12.80
C ILE A 325 7.36 -29.84 -13.36
N ARG A 326 7.93 -29.65 -14.56
CA ARG A 326 8.33 -28.46 -15.36
C ARG A 326 7.20 -27.55 -15.91
N ALA A 327 7.66 -26.35 -16.30
CA ALA A 327 6.97 -25.19 -16.89
C ALA A 327 6.62 -25.26 -18.40
N GLN A 328 5.55 -24.55 -18.82
CA GLN A 328 5.48 -23.58 -19.93
C GLN A 328 4.10 -22.83 -19.99
N VAL A 329 4.04 -21.77 -20.82
CA VAL A 329 3.26 -20.49 -20.78
C VAL A 329 1.78 -20.55 -21.29
N PRO A 330 0.87 -19.58 -20.97
CA PRO A 330 -0.60 -19.74 -20.97
C PRO A 330 -1.42 -18.92 -22.00
N ASP A 331 -2.76 -19.09 -22.00
CA ASP A 331 -3.77 -18.11 -22.46
C ASP A 331 -5.01 -18.04 -21.53
N ARG A 332 -5.70 -16.90 -21.58
CA ARG A 332 -6.50 -16.14 -20.59
C ARG A 332 -7.89 -16.69 -20.20
N ARG A 333 -8.26 -16.53 -18.91
CA ARG A 333 -9.37 -15.68 -18.37
C ARG A 333 -9.86 -16.15 -16.99
N SER A 334 -9.63 -15.35 -15.95
CA SER A 334 -10.51 -15.19 -14.78
C SER A 334 -10.22 -13.83 -14.11
N ARG A 335 -11.24 -12.97 -14.00
CA ARG A 335 -11.17 -11.70 -13.25
C ARG A 335 -11.75 -11.97 -11.85
N ILE A 336 -10.94 -11.79 -10.81
CA ILE A 336 -11.38 -11.87 -9.40
C ILE A 336 -11.03 -10.52 -8.75
N PRO A 337 -12.01 -9.66 -8.42
CA PRO A 337 -11.79 -8.55 -7.49
C PRO A 337 -11.62 -9.12 -6.07
N THR A 338 -10.64 -8.62 -5.33
CA THR A 338 -10.43 -8.95 -3.92
C THR A 338 -10.86 -7.75 -3.07
N CYS A 339 -11.87 -7.94 -2.21
CA CYS A 339 -12.28 -6.96 -1.20
C CYS A 339 -11.67 -7.35 0.15
N TRP A 340 -11.03 -6.40 0.83
CA TRP A 340 -10.39 -6.62 2.13
C TRP A 340 -10.79 -5.48 3.08
N LEU A 341 -11.05 -5.81 4.35
CA LEU A 341 -11.16 -4.80 5.40
C LEU A 341 -9.74 -4.45 5.88
N ASN A 342 -9.28 -3.24 5.56
CA ASN A 342 -7.94 -2.77 5.88
C ASN A 342 -7.99 -1.45 6.64
N TYR A 343 -7.20 -1.38 7.71
CA TYR A 343 -7.36 -0.32 8.69
C TYR A 343 -6.56 0.90 8.24
N SER A 344 -7.09 2.08 8.54
CA SER A 344 -6.32 3.32 8.52
C SER A 344 -6.10 3.76 9.96
N VAL A 345 -4.97 3.33 10.54
CA VAL A 345 -4.45 4.02 11.71
C VAL A 345 -3.90 5.36 11.22
N THR A 346 -4.64 6.43 11.48
CA THR A 346 -4.11 7.78 11.41
C THR A 346 -3.31 7.99 12.69
N PRO A 347 -1.97 8.05 12.66
CA PRO A 347 -1.22 8.46 13.83
C PRO A 347 -1.62 9.90 14.16
N VAL A 348 -1.96 10.14 15.44
CA VAL A 348 -2.03 11.50 15.99
C VAL A 348 -0.62 11.97 16.27
#